data_AF-A0A101FX06-F1
#
_entry.id   AF-A0A101FX06-F1
#
_cell.length_a   1.000
_cell.length_b   1.000
_cell.length_c   1.000
_cell.angle_alpha   90.00
_cell.angle_beta   90.00
_cell.angle_gamma   90.00
#
_symmetry.space_group_name_H-M   'P 1'
#
loop_
_entity.id
_entity.type
_entity.pdbx_description
1 polymer ?
#
loop_
_entity_poly.entity_id
_entity_poly.type
_entity_poly.pdbx_seq_one_letter_code
_entity_poly.pdbx_strand_id
1 'polypeptide(L)'
;ISLTGTMGMNVMERTRETGVMRAIGATDWQVMRLVIVEGLIIGVLSWFFGSLLAFPISYLMSYIVNSSIFGVAGEFIFDASGFLIWLGVVLLLSLLASIIPAKNAAKLTIREVLAYE
;
A
#
# COMPACT_ATOMS: atom_id res chain seq x y z
N ILE A 1 -13.87 -9.16 -24.11
CA ILE A 1 -13.01 -10.13 -24.84
C ILE A 1 -11.53 -9.74 -24.76
N SER A 2 -11.13 -8.50 -25.08
CA SER A 2 -9.71 -8.08 -24.93
C SER A 2 -9.17 -8.10 -23.49
N LEU A 3 -9.99 -7.76 -22.48
CA LEU A 3 -9.61 -7.82 -21.06
C LEU A 3 -9.38 -9.24 -20.55
N THR A 4 -10.19 -10.21 -20.98
CA THR A 4 -10.06 -11.61 -20.56
C THR A 4 -8.82 -12.26 -21.16
N GLY A 5 -8.51 -11.98 -22.44
CA GLY A 5 -7.28 -12.46 -23.09
C GLY A 5 -6.00 -11.84 -22.51
N THR A 6 -6.04 -10.55 -22.17
CA THR A 6 -4.90 -9.87 -21.52
C THR A 6 -4.73 -10.26 -20.06
N MET A 7 -5.81 -10.41 -19.29
CA MET A 7 -5.74 -10.93 -17.92
C MET A 7 -5.24 -12.37 -17.89
N GLY A 8 -5.64 -13.22 -18.85
CA GLY A 8 -5.13 -14.59 -18.96
C GLY A 8 -3.62 -14.65 -19.17
N MET A 9 -3.06 -13.77 -20.01
CA MET A 9 -1.61 -13.66 -20.22
C MET A 9 -0.89 -13.13 -18.97
N ASN A 10 -1.44 -12.10 -18.32
CA ASN A 10 -0.88 -11.52 -17.09
C ASN A 10 -0.89 -12.51 -15.90
N VAL A 11 -1.92 -13.36 -15.81
CA VAL A 11 -2.00 -14.43 -14.80
C VAL A 11 -0.93 -15.50 -15.04
N MET A 12 -0.69 -15.89 -16.30
CA MET A 12 0.41 -16.80 -16.68
C MET A 12 1.80 -16.23 -16.36
N GLU A 13 2.02 -14.92 -16.54
CA GLU A 13 3.28 -14.26 -16.21
C GLU A 13 3.57 -14.26 -14.71
N ARG A 14 2.57 -13.93 -13.87
CA ARG A 14 2.71 -13.95 -12.40
C ARG A 14 2.90 -15.35 -11.80
N THR A 15 2.38 -16.40 -12.45
CA THR A 15 2.64 -17.79 -12.03
C THR A 15 4.09 -18.18 -12.30
N ARG A 16 4.68 -17.70 -13.40
CA ARG A 16 6.07 -18.00 -13.76
C ARG A 16 7.07 -17.37 -12.80
N GLU A 17 6.84 -16.14 -12.35
CA GLU A 17 7.69 -15.46 -11.35
C GLU A 17 7.67 -16.17 -9.99
N THR A 18 6.49 -16.62 -9.56
CA THR A 18 6.32 -17.38 -8.31
C THR A 18 7.03 -18.75 -8.40
N GLY A 19 6.95 -19.41 -9.56
CA GLY A 19 7.68 -20.67 -9.83
C GLY A 19 9.20 -20.49 -9.89
N VAL A 20 9.71 -19.39 -10.43
CA VAL A 20 11.15 -19.08 -10.46
C VAL A 20 11.71 -18.80 -9.06
N MET A 21 11.01 -18.02 -8.23
CA MET A 21 11.45 -17.79 -6.83
C MET A 21 11.63 -19.10 -6.06
N ARG A 22 10.76 -20.09 -6.29
CA ARG A 22 10.88 -21.41 -5.68
C ARG A 22 11.95 -22.31 -6.28
N ALA A 23 12.18 -22.23 -7.59
CA ALA A 23 13.29 -22.95 -8.23
C ALA A 23 14.66 -22.53 -7.67
N ILE A 24 14.76 -21.33 -7.09
CA ILE A 24 15.96 -20.81 -6.44
C ILE A 24 15.98 -21.13 -4.92
N GLY A 25 14.93 -21.78 -4.38
CA GLY A 25 14.85 -22.24 -2.99
C GLY A 25 14.22 -21.24 -2.00
N ALA A 26 13.40 -20.29 -2.47
CA ALA A 26 12.73 -19.34 -1.58
C ALA A 26 11.77 -20.05 -0.61
N THR A 27 11.94 -19.77 0.69
CA THR A 27 11.08 -20.25 1.78
C THR A 27 9.79 -19.44 1.87
N ASP A 28 8.71 -20.06 2.36
CA ASP A 28 7.39 -19.40 2.49
C ASP A 28 7.45 -18.10 3.32
N TRP A 29 8.38 -18.03 4.28
CA TRP A 29 8.66 -16.81 5.06
C TRP A 29 9.24 -15.67 4.21
N GLN A 30 10.09 -15.97 3.23
CA GLN A 30 10.66 -14.96 2.33
C GLN A 30 9.58 -14.39 1.40
N VAL A 31 8.69 -15.24 0.89
CA VAL A 31 7.55 -14.80 0.05
C VAL A 31 6.59 -13.93 0.88
N MET A 32 6.26 -14.36 2.10
CA MET A 32 5.38 -13.58 2.98
C MET A 32 5.99 -12.21 3.34
N ARG A 33 7.29 -12.17 3.63
CA ARG A 33 8.01 -10.92 3.94
C ARG A 33 8.06 -9.97 2.74
N LEU A 34 8.23 -10.50 1.52
CA LEU A 34 8.22 -9.70 0.30
C LEU A 34 6.87 -8.98 0.12
N VAL A 35 5.76 -9.72 0.26
CA VAL A 35 4.41 -9.15 0.10
C VAL A 35 4.10 -8.09 1.16
N ILE A 36 4.55 -8.30 2.41
CA ILE A 36 4.40 -7.31 3.48
C ILE A 36 5.21 -6.04 3.17
N VAL A 37 6.45 -6.20 2.67
CA VAL A 37 7.30 -5.07 2.29
C VAL A 37 6.70 -4.30 1.12
N GLU A 38 6.18 -4.97 0.09
CA GLU A 38 5.44 -4.31 -0.99
C GLU A 38 4.25 -3.50 -0.47
N GLY A 39 3.45 -4.11 0.41
CA GLY A 39 2.31 -3.42 1.04
C GLY A 39 2.76 -2.15 1.77
N LEU A 40 3.80 -2.26 2.61
CA LEU A 40 4.37 -1.12 3.32
C LEU A 40 4.87 -0.03 2.37
N ILE A 41 5.57 -0.39 1.29
CA ILE A 41 6.03 0.57 0.27
C ILE A 41 4.84 1.32 -0.35
N ILE A 42 3.78 0.59 -0.73
CA ILE A 42 2.56 1.20 -1.28
C ILE A 42 1.89 2.13 -0.25
N GLY A 43 1.88 1.74 1.03
CA GLY A 43 1.34 2.56 2.11
C GLY A 43 2.12 3.86 2.31
N VAL A 44 3.45 3.79 2.34
CA VAL A 44 4.32 4.97 2.45
C VAL A 44 4.16 5.90 1.26
N LEU A 45 4.12 5.36 0.04
CA LEU A 45 3.88 6.14 -1.17
C LEU A 45 2.52 6.83 -1.12
N SER A 46 1.48 6.10 -0.72
CA SER A 46 0.12 6.65 -0.59
C SER A 46 0.07 7.80 0.42
N TRP A 47 0.72 7.64 1.57
CA TRP A 47 0.82 8.70 2.56
C TRP A 47 1.61 9.91 2.04
N PHE A 48 2.71 9.68 1.33
CA PHE A 48 3.53 10.74 0.75
C PHE A 48 2.74 11.58 -0.26
N PHE A 49 2.09 10.92 -1.23
CA PHE A 49 1.24 11.61 -2.22
C PHE A 49 0.01 12.26 -1.57
N GLY A 50 -0.62 11.59 -0.61
CA GLY A 50 -1.75 12.13 0.13
C GLY A 50 -1.37 13.39 0.92
N SER A 51 -0.23 13.37 1.61
CA SER A 51 0.34 14.53 2.30
C SER A 51 0.61 15.68 1.34
N LEU A 52 1.28 15.38 0.22
CA LEU A 52 1.66 16.38 -0.77
C LEU A 52 0.45 17.12 -1.34
N LEU A 53 -0.67 16.42 -1.53
CA LEU A 53 -1.95 17.01 -1.94
C LEU A 53 -2.69 17.68 -0.78
N ALA A 54 -2.60 17.15 0.44
CA ALA A 54 -3.28 17.70 1.61
C ALA A 54 -2.74 19.08 2.03
N PHE A 55 -1.44 19.34 1.85
CA PHE A 55 -0.81 20.63 2.16
C PHE A 55 -1.47 21.82 1.44
N PRO A 56 -1.51 21.87 0.09
CA PRO A 56 -2.11 23.01 -0.62
C PRO A 56 -3.62 23.12 -0.38
N ILE A 57 -4.32 21.99 -0.22
CA ILE A 57 -5.76 21.98 0.07
C ILE A 57 -6.03 22.57 1.46
N SER A 58 -5.27 22.16 2.48
CA SER A 58 -5.42 22.63 3.85
C SER A 58 -5.06 24.12 3.99
N TYR A 59 -4.02 24.56 3.27
CA TYR A 59 -3.65 25.97 3.19
C TYR A 59 -4.77 26.81 2.56
N LEU A 60 -5.32 26.37 1.42
CA LEU A 60 -6.39 27.07 0.72
C LEU A 60 -7.68 27.12 1.56
N MET A 61 -8.03 26.01 2.22
CA MET A 61 -9.18 25.96 3.14
C MET A 61 -8.99 26.89 4.32
N SER A 62 -7.81 26.91 4.96
CA SER A 62 -7.55 27.83 6.08
C SER A 62 -7.63 29.28 5.65
N TYR A 63 -7.17 29.61 4.43
CA TYR A 63 -7.28 30.96 3.87
C TYR A 63 -8.74 31.37 3.64
N ILE A 64 -9.54 30.51 3.00
CA ILE A 64 -10.96 30.79 2.71
C ILE A 64 -11.78 30.88 4.00
N VAL A 65 -11.58 29.96 4.94
CA VAL A 65 -12.31 29.94 6.21
C VAL A 65 -11.96 31.14 7.08
N ASN A 66 -10.67 31.49 7.23
CA ASN A 66 -10.29 32.65 8.04
C ASN A 66 -10.71 33.98 7.42
N SER A 67 -10.59 34.13 6.09
CA SER A 67 -11.04 35.35 5.42
C SER A 67 -12.57 35.52 5.51
N SER A 68 -13.33 34.42 5.49
CA SER A 68 -14.79 34.46 5.58
C SER A 68 -15.32 34.66 7.00
N ILE A 69 -14.65 34.12 8.01
CA ILE A 69 -15.12 34.14 9.41
C ILE A 69 -14.52 35.32 10.19
N PHE A 70 -13.22 35.56 10.08
CA PHE A 70 -12.49 36.51 10.94
C PHE A 70 -12.05 37.78 10.21
N GLY A 71 -12.07 37.82 8.87
CA GLY A 71 -11.64 38.97 8.07
C GLY A 71 -10.13 39.27 8.16
N VAL A 72 -9.36 38.38 8.77
CA VAL A 72 -7.89 38.46 8.89
C VAL A 72 -7.29 37.18 8.30
N ALA A 73 -6.15 37.26 7.63
CA ALA A 73 -5.41 36.10 7.14
C ALA A 73 -4.91 35.29 8.35
N GLY A 74 -5.63 34.23 8.71
CA GLY A 74 -5.29 33.43 9.89
C GLY A 74 -3.98 32.67 9.72
N GLU A 75 -3.23 32.57 10.81
CA GLU A 75 -1.97 31.83 10.87
C GLU A 75 -2.24 30.33 10.67
N PHE A 76 -1.63 29.75 9.64
CA PHE A 76 -1.68 28.31 9.42
C PHE A 76 -0.75 27.62 10.43
N ILE A 77 -1.32 27.15 11.54
CA ILE A 77 -0.57 26.39 12.54
C ILE A 77 -0.41 24.96 12.03
N PHE A 78 0.79 24.62 11.57
CA PHE A 78 1.13 23.27 11.17
C PHE A 78 1.38 22.40 12.40
N ASP A 79 0.43 21.52 12.71
CA ASP A 79 0.60 20.55 13.79
C ASP A 79 1.29 19.28 13.28
N ALA A 80 2.59 19.16 13.60
CA ALA A 80 3.39 17.99 13.25
C ALA A 80 2.88 16.70 13.94
N SER A 81 2.15 16.82 15.06
CA SER A 81 1.64 15.65 15.78
C SER A 81 0.51 14.96 15.02
N GLY A 82 -0.44 15.72 14.44
CA GLY A 82 -1.49 15.19 13.58
C GLY A 82 -0.94 14.47 12.35
N PHE A 83 0.16 14.99 11.78
CA PHE A 83 0.83 14.37 10.63
C PHE A 83 1.46 13.02 10.96
N LEU A 84 2.12 12.91 12.12
CA LEU A 84 2.68 11.66 12.66
C LEU A 84 1.60 10.63 12.98
N ILE A 85 0.49 11.06 13.58
CA ILE A 85 -0.66 10.17 13.87
C ILE A 85 -1.21 9.61 12.56
N TRP A 86 -1.39 10.46 11.55
CA TRP A 86 -1.89 10.03 10.25
C TRP A 86 -0.97 9.03 9.55
N LEU A 87 0.35 9.24 9.62
CA LEU A 87 1.34 8.26 9.14
C LEU A 87 1.16 6.90 9.83
N GLY A 88 1.02 6.89 11.16
CA GLY A 88 0.79 5.68 11.93
C GLY A 88 -0.48 4.93 11.51
N VAL A 89 -1.57 5.67 11.26
CA VAL A 89 -2.83 5.09 10.78
C VAL A 89 -2.66 4.46 9.40
N VAL A 90 -2.03 5.15 8.45
CA VAL A 90 -1.83 4.62 7.09
C VAL A 90 -0.93 3.38 7.10
N LEU A 91 0.14 3.39 7.90
CA LEU A 91 1.02 2.22 8.05
C LEU A 91 0.27 1.03 8.65
N LEU A 92 -0.53 1.24 9.69
CA LEU A 92 -1.35 0.19 10.29
C LEU A 92 -2.36 -0.39 9.29
N LEU A 93 -3.07 0.46 8.56
CA LEU A 93 -4.03 0.02 7.54
C LEU A 93 -3.35 -0.74 6.41
N SER A 94 -2.22 -0.26 5.93
CA SER A 94 -1.45 -0.96 4.90
C SER A 94 -0.93 -2.32 5.39
N LEU A 95 -0.45 -2.39 6.63
CA LEU A 95 -0.02 -3.65 7.25
C LEU A 95 -1.20 -4.64 7.35
N LEU A 96 -2.36 -4.19 7.84
CA LEU A 96 -3.56 -5.02 7.96
C LEU A 96 -4.05 -5.51 6.58
N ALA A 97 -4.05 -4.63 5.58
CA ALA A 97 -4.45 -4.96 4.21
C ALA A 97 -3.50 -5.97 3.56
N SER A 98 -2.19 -5.90 3.85
CA SER A 98 -1.18 -6.78 3.27
C SER A 98 -1.06 -8.15 3.97
N ILE A 99 -1.56 -8.30 5.20
CA ILE A 99 -1.56 -9.60 5.91
C ILE A 99 -2.41 -10.66 5.19
N ILE A 100 -3.57 -10.29 4.65
CA ILE A 100 -4.47 -11.22 3.94
C ILE A 100 -3.80 -11.80 2.67
N PRO A 101 -3.31 -10.99 1.72
CA PRO A 101 -2.62 -11.49 0.55
C PRO A 101 -1.31 -12.20 0.91
N ALA A 102 -0.57 -11.74 1.93
CA ALA A 102 0.65 -12.42 2.37
C ALA A 102 0.37 -13.84 2.89
N LYS A 103 -0.71 -14.04 3.65
CA LYS A 103 -1.17 -15.38 4.08
C LYS A 103 -1.63 -16.24 2.91
N ASN A 104 -2.35 -15.66 1.94
CA ASN A 104 -2.80 -16.39 0.77
C ASN A 104 -1.65 -16.80 -0.15
N ALA A 105 -0.64 -15.92 -0.32
CA ALA A 105 0.57 -16.21 -1.07
C ALA A 105 1.32 -17.40 -0.47
N ALA A 106 1.51 -17.43 0.86
CA ALA A 106 2.14 -18.54 1.58
C ALA A 106 1.34 -19.86 1.51
N LYS A 107 0.00 -19.80 1.53
CA LYS A 107 -0.86 -21.00 1.44
C LYS A 107 -0.92 -21.60 0.04
N LEU A 108 -0.97 -20.75 -1.00
CA LEU A 108 -0.87 -21.21 -2.39
C LEU A 108 0.42 -21.96 -2.61
N THR A 109 1.52 -21.45 -2.03
CA THR A 109 2.82 -22.10 -2.08
C THR A 109 2.78 -23.48 -1.39
N ILE A 110 2.25 -23.63 -0.17
CA ILE A 110 2.17 -24.96 0.50
C ILE A 110 1.36 -25.98 -0.31
N ARG A 111 0.24 -25.56 -0.91
CA ARG A 111 -0.66 -26.45 -1.67
C ARG A 111 -0.02 -27.02 -2.94
N GLU A 112 0.89 -26.27 -3.58
CA GLU A 112 1.64 -26.73 -4.75
C GLU A 112 2.78 -27.70 -4.40
N VAL A 113 3.37 -27.60 -3.20
CA VAL A 113 4.40 -28.58 -2.75
C VAL A 113 3.76 -29.94 -2.45
N LEU A 114 2.61 -29.92 -1.76
CA LEU A 114 1.88 -31.13 -1.39
C LEU A 114 1.15 -31.80 -2.56
N ALA A 115 1.02 -31.13 -3.71
CA ALA A 115 0.44 -31.72 -4.92
C ALA A 115 1.48 -32.45 -5.79
N TYR A 116 2.77 -32.38 -5.42
CA TYR A 116 3.87 -33.01 -6.15
C TYR A 116 4.49 -34.22 -5.40
N GLU A 117 3.97 -34.56 -4.22
CA GLU A 117 4.14 -35.86 -3.58
C GLU A 117 2.89 -36.73 -3.79
#